data_AF-A0A915YUD1-F1
#
_entry.id   AF-A0A915YUD1-F1
#
_cell.length_a   1.000
_cell.length_b   1.000
_cell.length_c   1.000
_cell.angle_alpha   90.00
_cell.angle_beta   90.00
_cell.angle_gamma   90.00
#
_symmetry.space_group_name_H-M   'P 1'
#
loop_
_entity.id
_entity.type
_entity.pdbx_description
1 polymer ?
#
loop_
_entity_poly.entity_id
_entity_poly.type
_entity_poly.pdbx_seq_one_letter_code
_entity_poly.pdbx_strand_id
1 'polypeptide(L)'
;MHLHLNYSDRIIRCFGISLDRKTNEYLLIMQYANDGDLQSYLKVNFKNLTWNDKKKLAFQIADGLNCLHNENILHRDLHSKNIVIHENNAKITDFGNIVTSNLVKDLDNLTLESQTSDQLNPDFCIDD
;
A
#
# COMPACT_ATOMS: atom_id res chain seq x y z
N MET A 1 -2.15 -10.33 13.19
CA MET A 1 -1.95 -8.88 12.95
C MET A 1 -3.30 -8.29 12.58
N HIS A 2 -4.06 -7.80 13.57
CA HIS A 2 -5.30 -7.05 13.30
C HIS A 2 -4.90 -5.61 13.00
N LEU A 3 -4.58 -5.30 11.75
CA LEU A 3 -4.55 -3.92 11.30
C LEU A 3 -6.01 -3.46 11.30
N HIS A 4 -6.35 -2.59 12.24
CA HIS A 4 -7.65 -1.94 12.34
C HIS A 4 -7.77 -0.88 11.23
N LEU A 5 -7.51 -1.28 9.97
CA LEU A 5 -7.96 -0.56 8.80
C LEU A 5 -9.48 -0.64 8.85
N ASN A 6 -10.08 0.34 9.55
CA ASN A 6 -11.51 0.57 9.55
C ASN A 6 -12.02 0.35 8.13
N TYR A 7 -13.06 -0.48 8.05
CA TYR A 7 -13.65 -1.13 6.88
C TYR A 7 -13.86 -0.19 5.68
N SER A 8 -12.78 0.28 5.05
CA SER A 8 -12.87 1.20 3.95
C SER A 8 -13.33 0.41 2.76
N ASP A 9 -14.49 0.78 2.20
CA ASP A 9 -14.98 0.17 0.97
C ASP A 9 -14.08 0.46 -0.24
N ARG A 10 -12.98 1.20 -0.07
CA ARG A 10 -11.95 1.48 -1.07
C ARG A 10 -10.69 0.63 -0.90
N ILE A 11 -10.64 -0.23 0.09
CA ILE A 11 -9.53 -1.18 0.32
C ILE A 11 -10.10 -2.59 0.16
N ILE A 12 -9.34 -3.48 -0.48
CA ILE A 12 -9.74 -4.89 -0.57
C ILE A 12 -9.71 -5.53 0.82
N ARG A 13 -10.77 -6.26 1.17
CA ARG A 13 -10.84 -6.88 2.51
C ARG A 13 -9.91 -8.08 2.58
N CYS A 14 -9.10 -8.14 3.62
CA CYS A 14 -8.38 -9.35 4.02
C CYS A 14 -9.20 -10.04 5.10
N PHE A 15 -9.61 -11.29 4.86
CA PHE A 15 -10.36 -12.11 5.82
C PHE A 15 -9.44 -12.84 6.80
N GLY A 16 -8.18 -13.08 6.42
CA GLY A 16 -7.19 -13.69 7.31
C GLY A 16 -6.16 -14.52 6.56
N ILE A 17 -5.47 -15.38 7.28
CA ILE A 17 -4.48 -16.32 6.75
C ILE A 17 -4.96 -17.75 6.94
N SER A 18 -4.58 -18.63 6.01
CA SER A 18 -4.76 -20.08 6.11
C SER A 18 -3.42 -20.77 5.91
N LEU A 19 -3.28 -22.00 6.42
CA LEU A 19 -2.11 -22.85 6.20
C LEU A 19 -2.55 -24.05 5.37
N ASP A 20 -2.01 -24.20 4.17
CA ASP A 20 -2.18 -25.43 3.41
C ASP A 20 -1.31 -26.52 4.03
N ARG A 21 -1.93 -27.54 4.64
CA ARG A 21 -1.22 -28.63 5.32
C ARG A 21 -0.46 -29.56 4.36
N LYS A 22 -0.76 -29.53 3.07
CA LYS A 22 -0.09 -30.38 2.07
C LYS A 22 1.21 -29.74 1.57
N THR A 23 1.16 -28.44 1.26
CA THR A 23 2.34 -27.69 0.76
C THR A 23 3.13 -27.02 1.88
N ASN A 24 2.54 -26.90 3.08
CA ASN A 24 3.06 -26.14 4.21
C ASN A 24 3.23 -24.64 3.90
N GLU A 25 2.39 -24.11 3.01
CA GLU A 25 2.41 -22.70 2.59
C GLU A 25 1.30 -21.89 3.28
N TYR A 26 1.60 -20.64 3.58
CA TYR A 26 0.62 -19.69 4.08
C TYR A 26 -0.13 -19.04 2.92
N LEU A 27 -1.45 -19.03 3.01
CA LEU A 27 -2.37 -18.43 2.06
C LEU A 27 -3.02 -17.21 2.67
N LEU A 28 -3.07 -16.11 1.91
CA LEU A 28 -3.84 -14.93 2.30
C LEU A 28 -5.25 -15.02 1.71
N ILE A 29 -6.27 -14.97 2.57
CA ILE A 29 -7.67 -15.06 2.16
C ILE A 29 -8.22 -13.63 2.02
N MET A 30 -8.61 -13.25 0.81
CA MET A 30 -9.03 -11.89 0.48
C MET A 30 -10.39 -11.88 -0.21
N GLN A 31 -11.07 -10.73 -0.18
CA GLN A 31 -12.28 -10.48 -0.95
C GLN A 31 -12.00 -10.69 -2.44
N TYR A 32 -12.89 -11.42 -3.11
CA TYR A 32 -12.85 -11.58 -4.54
C TYR A 32 -13.47 -10.35 -5.23
N ALA A 33 -12.73 -9.75 -6.16
CA ALA A 33 -13.17 -8.64 -6.98
C ALA A 33 -13.57 -9.18 -8.38
N ASN A 34 -14.87 -9.17 -8.65
CA ASN A 34 -15.47 -9.87 -9.79
C ASN A 34 -15.21 -9.20 -11.15
N ASP A 35 -14.77 -7.95 -11.18
CA ASP A 35 -14.55 -7.19 -12.42
C ASP A 35 -13.06 -7.06 -12.80
N GLY A 36 -12.18 -7.78 -12.08
CA GLY A 36 -10.74 -7.81 -12.34
C GLY A 36 -10.02 -6.53 -11.92
N ASP A 37 -8.81 -6.34 -12.45
CA ASP A 37 -8.01 -5.13 -12.20
C ASP A 37 -8.47 -3.95 -13.09
N LEU A 38 -8.17 -2.71 -12.67
CA LEU A 38 -8.60 -1.49 -13.36
C LEU A 38 -8.06 -1.44 -14.80
N GLN A 39 -6.85 -1.94 -15.06
CA GLN A 39 -6.33 -1.96 -16.43
C GLN A 39 -7.18 -2.87 -17.32
N SER A 40 -7.47 -4.09 -16.87
CA SER A 40 -8.32 -5.05 -17.60
C SER A 40 -9.75 -4.54 -17.74
N TYR A 41 -10.31 -3.98 -16.67
CA TYR A 41 -11.65 -3.39 -16.65
C TYR A 41 -11.80 -2.26 -17.67
N LEU A 42 -10.84 -1.33 -17.71
CA LEU A 42 -10.86 -0.21 -18.65
C LEU A 42 -10.70 -0.70 -20.10
N LYS A 43 -9.85 -1.70 -20.37
CA LYS A 43 -9.71 -2.26 -21.74
C LYS A 43 -11.05 -2.73 -22.32
N VAL A 44 -11.91 -3.32 -21.49
CA VAL A 44 -13.22 -3.84 -21.90
C VAL A 44 -14.30 -2.75 -21.88
N ASN A 45 -14.32 -1.90 -20.85
CA ASN A 45 -15.49 -1.05 -20.56
C ASN A 45 -15.30 0.44 -20.91
N PHE A 46 -14.11 0.88 -21.34
CA PHE A 46 -13.81 2.32 -21.48
C PHE A 46 -14.82 3.12 -22.32
N LYS A 47 -15.37 2.51 -23.38
CA LYS A 47 -16.36 3.14 -24.27
C LYS A 47 -17.75 3.25 -23.64
N ASN A 48 -18.08 2.36 -22.71
CA ASN A 48 -19.38 2.32 -22.03
C ASN A 48 -19.41 3.18 -20.76
N LEU A 49 -18.23 3.51 -20.22
CA LEU A 49 -18.12 4.38 -19.05
C LEU A 49 -18.40 5.84 -19.41
N THR A 50 -19.37 6.43 -18.72
CA THR A 50 -19.62 7.87 -18.78
C THR A 50 -18.48 8.63 -18.10
N TRP A 51 -18.45 9.96 -18.28
CA TRP A 51 -17.51 10.80 -17.54
C TRP A 51 -17.72 10.65 -16.02
N ASN A 52 -18.97 10.61 -15.56
CA ASN A 52 -19.30 10.45 -14.14
C ASN A 52 -18.77 9.14 -13.56
N ASP A 53 -18.81 8.04 -14.31
CA ASP A 53 -18.24 6.77 -13.87
C ASP A 53 -16.72 6.86 -13.70
N LYS A 54 -16.04 7.51 -14.67
CA LYS A 54 -14.59 7.75 -14.60
C LYS A 54 -14.24 8.63 -13.41
N LYS A 55 -15.03 9.68 -13.15
CA LYS A 55 -14.90 10.55 -11.97
C LYS A 55 -15.04 9.76 -10.68
N LYS A 56 -16.07 8.91 -10.62
CA LYS A 56 -16.36 8.05 -9.46
C LYS A 56 -15.18 7.13 -9.17
N LEU A 57 -14.65 6.43 -10.18
CA LEU A 57 -13.48 5.55 -10.00
C LEU A 57 -12.26 6.33 -9.50
N ALA A 58 -11.96 7.48 -10.11
CA ALA A 58 -10.83 8.33 -9.68
C ALA A 58 -10.99 8.81 -8.23
N PHE A 59 -12.18 9.27 -7.85
CA PHE A 59 -12.50 9.67 -6.48
C PHE A 59 -12.31 8.51 -5.50
N GLN A 60 -12.79 7.32 -5.84
CA GLN A 60 -12.67 6.13 -4.99
C GLN A 60 -11.22 5.70 -4.77
N ILE A 61 -10.36 5.82 -5.78
CA ILE A 61 -8.93 5.55 -5.65
C ILE A 61 -8.28 6.59 -4.72
N ALA A 62 -8.59 7.87 -4.90
CA ALA A 62 -8.07 8.93 -4.04
C ALA A 62 -8.52 8.78 -2.57
N ASP A 63 -9.78 8.41 -2.36
CA ASP A 63 -10.36 8.15 -1.03
C ASP A 63 -9.71 6.93 -0.34
N GLY A 64 -9.44 5.86 -1.10
CA GLY A 64 -8.66 4.72 -0.62
C GLY A 64 -7.24 5.10 -0.20
N LEU A 65 -6.55 5.92 -1.01
CA LEU A 65 -5.21 6.41 -0.64
C LEU A 65 -5.25 7.28 0.62
N ASN A 66 -6.25 8.15 0.73
CA ASN A 66 -6.44 8.97 1.92
C ASN A 66 -6.66 8.10 3.17
N CYS A 67 -7.44 7.01 3.06
CA CYS A 67 -7.60 6.04 4.15
C CYS A 67 -6.26 5.42 4.57
N LEU A 68 -5.44 4.98 3.61
CA LEU A 68 -4.11 4.42 3.93
C LEU A 68 -3.20 5.45 4.60
N HIS A 69 -3.14 6.67 4.06
CA HIS A 69 -2.29 7.73 4.60
C HIS A 69 -2.70 8.16 6.01
N ASN A 70 -3.99 8.20 6.33
CA ASN A 70 -4.48 8.48 7.68
C ASN A 70 -4.04 7.41 8.69
N GLU A 71 -3.87 6.18 8.24
CA GLU A 71 -3.31 5.07 9.03
C GLU A 71 -1.77 5.03 8.96
N ASN A 72 -1.12 6.08 8.45
CA ASN A 72 0.33 6.16 8.26
C ASN A 72 0.89 5.03 7.38
N ILE A 73 0.11 4.53 6.43
CA ILE A 73 0.49 3.44 5.52
C ILE A 73 0.82 4.00 4.14
N LEU A 74 2.02 3.72 3.65
CA LEU A 74 2.43 4.02 2.28
C LEU A 74 2.34 2.75 1.43
N HIS A 75 1.55 2.80 0.34
CA HIS A 75 1.37 1.65 -0.56
C HIS A 75 2.64 1.34 -1.38
N ARG A 76 3.33 2.38 -1.84
CA ARG A 76 4.59 2.37 -2.63
C ARG A 76 4.56 1.70 -4.01
N ASP A 77 3.56 0.88 -4.30
CA ASP A 77 3.39 0.20 -5.60
C ASP A 77 1.98 0.40 -6.18
N LEU A 78 1.47 1.62 -6.11
CA LEU A 78 0.14 1.91 -6.64
C LEU A 78 0.19 2.06 -8.17
N HIS A 79 -0.44 1.12 -8.86
CA HIS A 79 -0.65 1.18 -10.30
C HIS A 79 -1.98 0.51 -10.69
N SER A 80 -2.41 0.64 -11.94
CA SER A 80 -3.72 0.15 -12.41
C SER A 80 -3.95 -1.36 -12.24
N LYS A 81 -2.90 -2.18 -12.15
CA LYS A 81 -3.04 -3.62 -11.82
C LYS A 81 -3.24 -3.91 -10.32
N ASN A 82 -2.93 -2.95 -9.45
CA ASN A 82 -3.08 -3.02 -7.99
C ASN A 82 -4.34 -2.26 -7.53
N ILE A 83 -5.22 -1.95 -8.47
CA ILE A 83 -6.56 -1.44 -8.22
C ILE A 83 -7.50 -2.47 -8.82
N VAL A 84 -8.38 -3.03 -8.02
CA VAL A 84 -9.40 -4.00 -8.46
C VAL A 84 -10.77 -3.37 -8.47
N ILE A 85 -11.62 -3.83 -9.37
CA ILE A 85 -13.00 -3.38 -9.51
C ILE A 85 -13.94 -4.45 -8.97
N HIS A 86 -14.87 -4.01 -8.12
CA HIS A 86 -15.92 -4.85 -7.59
C HIS A 86 -17.24 -4.07 -7.63
N GLU A 87 -18.20 -4.58 -8.38
CA GLU A 87 -19.53 -3.97 -8.54
C GLU A 87 -19.43 -2.51 -9.02
N ASN A 88 -18.57 -2.25 -10.01
CA ASN A 88 -18.26 -0.90 -10.52
C ASN A 88 -17.71 0.08 -9.45
N ASN A 89 -17.04 -0.44 -8.43
CA ASN A 89 -16.32 0.36 -7.43
C ASN A 89 -14.83 -0.02 -7.41
N ALA A 90 -13.96 0.99 -7.36
CA ALA A 90 -12.53 0.79 -7.24
C ALA A 90 -12.11 0.48 -5.80
N LYS A 91 -11.20 -0.49 -5.66
CA LYS A 91 -10.56 -0.88 -4.40
C LYS A 91 -9.06 -1.04 -4.61
N ILE A 92 -8.25 -0.51 -3.69
CA ILE A 92 -6.80 -0.70 -3.66
C ILE A 92 -6.49 -2.09 -3.09
N THR A 93 -5.53 -2.78 -3.71
CA THR A 93 -5.06 -4.12 -3.34
C THR A 93 -3.54 -4.21 -3.49
N ASP A 94 -3.00 -5.36 -3.11
CA ASP A 94 -1.59 -5.73 -3.19
C ASP A 94 -0.68 -4.90 -2.28
N PHE A 95 -0.54 -5.41 -1.07
CA PHE A 95 0.18 -4.77 0.02
C PHE A 95 1.58 -5.34 0.24
N GLY A 96 2.12 -6.08 -0.74
CA GLY A 96 3.43 -6.73 -0.62
C GLY A 96 4.58 -5.76 -0.34
N ASN A 97 4.42 -4.48 -0.70
CA ASN A 97 5.43 -3.43 -0.55
C ASN A 97 5.05 -2.32 0.45
N ILE A 98 4.07 -2.55 1.34
CA ILE A 98 3.65 -1.55 2.32
C ILE A 98 4.78 -1.23 3.31
N VAL A 99 4.90 0.05 3.66
CA VAL A 99 5.69 0.52 4.81
C VAL A 99 4.85 1.46 5.67
N THR A 100 4.99 1.39 6.98
CA THR A 100 4.42 2.39 7.89
C THR A 100 5.34 3.62 7.93
N SER A 101 4.78 4.83 7.82
CA SER A 101 5.54 6.08 7.72
C SER A 101 6.46 6.33 8.92
N ASN A 102 6.11 5.77 10.09
CA ASN A 102 6.95 5.82 11.29
C ASN A 102 8.26 5.04 11.09
N LEU A 103 8.23 3.87 10.43
CA LEU A 103 9.45 3.11 10.11
C LEU A 103 10.35 3.86 9.12
N VAL A 104 9.78 4.65 8.20
CA VAL A 104 10.57 5.49 7.29
C VAL A 104 11.29 6.59 8.06
N LYS A 105 10.61 7.27 8.99
CA LYS A 105 11.22 8.29 9.86
C LYS A 105 12.30 7.71 10.76
N ASP A 106 12.09 6.52 11.30
CA ASP A 106 13.08 5.84 12.14
C ASP A 106 14.33 5.45 11.32
N LEU A 107 14.15 5.01 10.07
CA LEU A 107 15.27 4.75 9.15
C LEU A 107 16.03 6.03 8.78
N ASP A 108 15.33 7.13 8.49
CA ASP A 108 15.97 8.42 8.21
C ASP A 108 16.79 8.92 9.41
N ASN A 109 16.26 8.76 10.64
CA ASN A 109 16.98 9.10 11.87
C ASN A 109 18.23 8.23 12.10
N LEU A 110 18.14 6.91 11.88
CA LEU A 110 19.30 5.99 11.97
C LEU A 110 20.38 6.31 10.92
N THR A 111 19.97 6.80 9.74
CA THR A 111 20.90 7.18 8.67
C THR A 111 21.59 8.51 8.99
N LEU A 112 20.94 9.41 9.74
CA LEU A 112 21.54 10.66 10.24
C LEU A 112 22.49 10.43 11.43
N GLU A 113 22.20 9.48 12.31
CA GLU A 113 23.07 9.12 13.44
C GLU A 113 24.37 8.43 12.99
N SER A 114 24.30 7.58 11.96
CA SER A 114 25.51 6.94 11.40
C SER A 114 26.45 7.91 10.65
N GLN A 115 25.93 9.04 10.17
CA GLN A 115 26.77 10.09 9.54
C GLN A 115 27.39 11.06 10.56
N THR A 116 26.84 11.15 11.78
CA THR A 116 27.36 12.04 12.83
C THR A 116 28.39 11.35 13.73
N SER A 117 28.40 10.01 13.81
CA SER A 117 29.46 9.26 14.53
C SER A 117 30.83 9.33 13.86
N ASP A 118 30.91 9.61 12.56
CA ASP A 118 32.17 9.72 11.82
C ASP A 118 32.83 11.12 11.91
N GLN A 119 32.17 12.11 12.54
CA GLN A 119 32.67 13.50 12.65
C GLN A 119 33.16 13.92 14.05
N LEU A 120 33.15 13.03 15.04
CA LEU A 120 33.69 13.30 16.38
C LEU A 120 34.92 12.43 16.66
N ASN A 121 36.03 12.77 16.01
CA ASN A 121 37.34 12.39 16.54
C ASN A 121 38.33 13.57 16.44
N PRO A 122 38.30 14.52 17.39
CA PRO A 122 39.25 15.61 17.46
C PRO A 122 40.48 15.22 18.30
N ASP A 123 41.13 14.09 17.98
CA ASP A 123 42.48 13.80 18.48
C ASP A 123 43.49 14.13 17.38
N PHE A 124 43.58 15.41 17.06
CA PHE A 124 44.77 15.97 16.41
C PHE A 124 45.68 16.46 17.53
N CYS A 125 46.57 15.59 18.01
CA CYS A 125 47.63 15.99 18.93
C CYS A 125 48.42 17.14 18.30
N ILE A 126 48.41 18.29 18.97
CA ILE A 126 49.45 19.30 18.85
C ILE A 126 50.47 18.92 19.92
N ASP A 127 51.65 18.49 19.51
CA ASP A 127 52.83 18.51 20.36
C ASP A 127 53.89 19.41 19.68
N ASP A 128 54.53 20.23 20.52
CA ASP A 128 55.36 21.41 20.26
C ASP A 128 56.59 21.24 19.34
#